data_AF-A0A0E9XLD6-F1
#
_entry.id   AF-A0A0E9XLD6-F1
#
_cell.length_a   1.000
_cell.length_b   1.000
_cell.length_c   1.000
_cell.angle_alpha   90.00
_cell.angle_beta   90.00
_cell.angle_gamma   90.00
#
_symmetry.space_group_name_H-M   'P 1'
#
loop_
_entity.id
_entity.type
_entity.pdbx_description
1 polymer ?
#
loop_
_entity_poly.entity_id
_entity_poly.type
_entity_poly.pdbx_seq_one_letter_code
_entity_poly.pdbx_strand_id
1 'polypeptide(L)' 'MWDYVLPESKIKALHSDYIPSVSTGNIFDWGSLKYEIHGNVLVASAD' A
#
# COMPACT_ATOMS: atom_id res chain seq x y z
N MET A 1 4.15 -3.46 0.94
CA MET A 1 4.97 -4.68 1.16
C MET A 1 5.91 -4.45 2.34
N TRP A 2 6.10 -5.48 3.15
CA TRP A 2 6.94 -5.46 4.34
C TRP A 2 7.96 -6.59 4.31
N ASP A 3 9.13 -6.41 4.91
CA ASP A 3 10.17 -7.45 5.10
C ASP A 3 9.92 -8.31 6.36
N TYR A 4 8.80 -8.07 7.04
CA TYR A 4 8.35 -8.82 8.22
C TYR A 4 6.89 -9.26 8.06
N VAL A 5 6.51 -10.26 8.87
CA VAL A 5 5.13 -10.76 8.93
C VAL A 5 4.29 -9.77 9.73
N LEU A 6 3.23 -9.25 9.10
CA LEU A 6 2.27 -8.38 9.77
C LEU A 6 1.31 -9.19 10.66
N PRO A 7 1.02 -8.74 11.89
CA PRO A 7 -0.06 -9.29 12.70
C PRO A 7 -1.44 -9.07 12.04
N GLU A 8 -2.38 -9.97 12.30
CA GLU A 8 -3.76 -9.91 11.78
C GLU A 8 -4.44 -8.55 12.08
N SER A 9 -4.20 -7.98 13.27
CA SER A 9 -4.77 -6.69 13.67
C SER A 9 -4.31 -5.54 12.77
N LYS A 10 -3.04 -5.55 12.33
CA LYS A 10 -2.49 -4.55 11.41
C LYS A 10 -3.04 -4.73 10.00
N ILE A 11 -3.25 -5.97 9.55
CA ILE A 11 -3.90 -6.27 8.27
C ILE A 11 -5.35 -5.77 8.28
N LYS A 12 -6.11 -6.04 9.35
CA LYS A 12 -7.49 -5.55 9.52
C LYS A 12 -7.58 -4.03 9.50
N ALA A 13 -6.66 -3.33 10.17
CA ALA A 13 -6.62 -1.87 10.18
C ALA A 13 -6.30 -1.25 8.82
N LEU A 14 -5.41 -1.87 8.02
CA LEU A 14 -5.15 -1.46 6.63
C LEU A 14 -6.37 -1.66 5.74
N HIS A 15 -7.06 -2.79 5.88
CA HIS A 15 -8.25 -3.10 5.08
C HIS A 15 -9.44 -2.18 5.40
N SER A 16 -9.59 -1.73 6.64
CA SER A 16 -10.71 -0.88 7.07
C SER A 16 -10.46 0.62 6.87
N ASP A 17 -9.45 1.01 6.08
CA ASP A 17 -8.99 2.39 5.89
C ASP A 17 -8.68 3.16 7.18
N TYR A 18 -8.41 2.43 8.28
CA TYR A 18 -7.94 3.01 9.54
C TYR A 18 -6.41 3.15 9.51
N ILE A 19 -5.95 3.78 8.44
CA ILE A 19 -4.56 4.00 8.03
C ILE A 19 -3.72 4.81 9.05
N PRO A 20 -4.25 5.73 9.89
CA PRO A 20 -3.38 6.58 10.72
C PRO A 20 -2.46 5.82 11.68
N SER A 21 -2.79 4.56 11.99
CA SER A 21 -2.08 3.73 12.97
C SER A 21 -1.15 2.66 12.36
N VAL A 22 -1.16 2.49 11.03
CA VAL A 22 -0.35 1.47 10.36
C VAL A 22 0.72 2.15 9.52
N SER A 23 1.99 1.89 9.86
CA SER A 23 3.12 2.31 9.04
C SER A 23 2.99 1.73 7.64
N THR A 24 3.20 2.56 6.62
CA THR A 24 3.29 2.13 5.23
C THR A 24 4.38 1.06 5.03
N GLY A 25 4.34 0.36 3.91
CA GLY A 25 5.29 -0.72 3.62
C GLY A 25 6.73 -0.24 3.55
N ASN A 26 7.63 -0.85 4.32
CA ASN A 26 9.05 -0.47 4.34
C ASN A 26 9.83 -0.97 3.11
N ILE A 27 9.32 -1.96 2.39
CA ILE A 27 9.86 -2.36 1.08
C ILE A 27 9.15 -1.58 -0.04
N PHE A 28 7.81 -1.67 -0.06
CA PHE A 28 7.00 -0.97 -1.05
C PHE A 28 5.82 -0.30 -0.38
N ASP A 29 5.73 1.01 -0.57
CA ASP A 29 4.61 1.85 -0.19
C ASP A 29 4.01 2.46 -1.46
N TRP A 30 2.72 2.20 -1.71
CA TRP A 30 2.05 2.68 -2.92
C TRP A 30 2.07 4.21 -3.05
N GLY A 31 2.06 4.94 -1.93
CA GLY A 31 2.10 6.40 -1.93
C GLY A 31 3.43 7.02 -2.34
N SER A 32 4.53 6.25 -2.28
CA SER A 32 5.89 6.73 -2.58
C SER A 32 6.65 5.89 -3.61
N LEU A 33 6.02 4.82 -4.12
CA LEU A 33 6.60 3.91 -5.09
C LEU A 33 6.88 4.62 -6.42
N LYS A 34 8.12 4.51 -6.90
CA LYS A 34 8.46 4.84 -8.29
C LYS A 34 8.17 3.63 -9.15
N TYR A 35 7.37 3.81 -10.20
CA TYR A 35 7.00 2.73 -11.13
C TYR A 35 7.13 3.19 -12.58
N GLU A 36 7.29 2.21 -13.47
CA GLU A 36 7.22 2.39 -14.92
C GLU A 36 6.03 1.56 -15.45
N ILE A 37 5.36 2.09 -16.48
CA ILE A 37 4.20 1.47 -17.09
C ILE A 37 4.54 1.09 -18.53
N HIS A 38 4.20 -0.13 -18.91
CA HIS A 38 4.36 -0.63 -20.29
C HIS A 38 3.02 -1.08 -20.88
N GLY A 39 2.72 -0.67 -22.11
CA GLY A 39 1.48 -1.00 -22.81
C GLY A 39 0.32 -0.06 -22.48
N ASN A 40 -0.92 -0.53 -22.67
CA ASN A 40 -2.13 0.29 -22.50
C ASN A 40 -2.66 0.17 -21.06
N VAL A 41 -2.07 0.91 -20.13
CA VAL A 41 -2.48 0.97 -18.72
C VAL A 41 -2.79 2.42 -18.35
N LEU A 42 -3.92 2.63 -17.69
CA LEU A 42 -4.37 3.94 -17.20
C LEU A 42 -4.28 3.98 -15.67
N VAL A 43 -3.66 5.03 -15.12
CA VAL A 43 -3.66 5.32 -13.68
C VAL A 43 -4.76 6.35 -13.43
N ALA A 44 -5.79 5.96 -12.70
CA ALA A 44 -6.89 6.84 -12.30
C ALA A 44 -6.72 7.28 -10.84
N SER A 45 -7.22 8.48 -10.52
CA SER A 45 -7.49 8.85 -9.14
C SER A 45 -8.63 7.97 -8.60
N ALA A 46 -8.48 7.49 -7.37
CA ALA A 46 -9.58 6.88 -6.65
C ALA A 46 -10.37 8.02 -5.98
N ASP A 47 -11.34 8.57 -6.70
CA ASP A 47 -12.31 9.55 -6.18
C ASP A 47 -13.52 8.82 -5.56
#